data_AF-A0A7V8ZHS8-F1
#
_entry.id   AF-A0A7V8ZHS8-F1
#
_cell.length_a   1.000
_cell.length_b   1.000
_cell.length_c   1.000
_cell.angle_alpha   90.00
_cell.angle_beta   90.00
_cell.angle_gamma   90.00
#
_symmetry.space_group_name_H-M   'P 1'
#
loop_
_entity.id
_entity.type
_entity.pdbx_description
1 polymer ?
#
loop_
_entity_poly.entity_id
_entity_poly.type
_entity_poly.pdbx_seq_one_letter_code
_entity_poly.pdbx_strand_id
1 'polypeptide(L)'
;MPDRAESLKKLDLVRFLAVIDLAMLVVLVTFSVSGNRGGVAILGPIHGILVLGLLYVTGVGAYEKRWPWLFPVTTLLPIFALIYDPKLRREIEATGSAA
;
A
#
# COMPACT_ATOMS: atom_id res chain seq x y z
N MET A 1 12.03 10.75 -17.29
CA MET A 1 11.34 9.74 -16.45
C MET A 1 12.22 9.44 -15.26
N PRO A 2 11.67 9.37 -14.03
CA PRO A 2 12.44 8.97 -12.85
C PRO A 2 13.10 7.61 -13.08
N ASP A 3 14.26 7.38 -12.44
CA ASP A 3 15.05 6.15 -12.65
C ASP A 3 14.21 4.89 -12.36
N ARG A 4 14.25 3.94 -13.29
CA ARG A 4 13.41 2.73 -13.23
C ARG A 4 13.79 1.85 -12.05
N ALA A 5 15.09 1.66 -11.81
CA ALA A 5 15.57 0.80 -10.74
C ALA A 5 15.22 1.37 -9.36
N GLU A 6 15.33 2.69 -9.19
CA GLU A 6 14.90 3.38 -7.97
C GLU A 6 13.39 3.27 -7.75
N SER A 7 12.60 3.39 -8.81
CA SER A 7 11.14 3.29 -8.73
C SER A 7 10.68 1.88 -8.33
N LEU A 8 11.36 0.84 -8.82
CA LEU A 8 11.12 -0.55 -8.41
C LEU A 8 11.47 -0.78 -6.95
N LYS A 9 12.61 -0.27 -6.47
CA LYS A 9 13.00 -0.36 -5.05
C LYS A 9 11.99 0.32 -4.13
N LYS A 10 11.47 1.48 -4.52
CA LYS A 10 10.40 2.18 -3.77
C LYS A 10 9.11 1.37 -3.76
N LEU A 11 8.74 0.72 -4.87
CA LEU A 11 7.58 -0.18 -4.92
C LEU A 11 7.76 -1.43 -4.06
N ASP A 12 8.97 -2.02 -4.01
CA ASP A 12 9.26 -3.16 -3.14
C ASP A 12 9.12 -2.78 -1.67
N LEU A 13 9.58 -1.58 -1.29
CA LEU A 13 9.36 -1.03 0.06
C LEU A 13 7.87 -0.85 0.36
N VAL A 14 7.11 -0.24 -0.55
CA VAL A 14 5.66 -0.08 -0.40
C VAL A 14 4.98 -1.44 -0.25
N ARG A 15 5.35 -2.43 -1.07
CA ARG A 15 4.82 -3.79 -0.99
C ARG A 15 5.12 -4.44 0.36
N PHE A 16 6.34 -4.32 0.83
CA PHE A 16 6.74 -4.86 2.13
C PHE A 16 5.93 -4.24 3.28
N LEU A 17 5.82 -2.91 3.30
CA LEU A 17 5.00 -2.19 4.29
C LEU A 17 3.52 -2.60 4.22
N ALA A 18 2.98 -2.74 3.01
CA ALA A 18 1.59 -3.15 2.80
C ALA A 18 1.31 -4.57 3.30
N VAL A 19 2.25 -5.50 3.13
CA VAL A 19 2.11 -6.87 3.66
C VAL A 19 2.11 -6.88 5.18
N ILE A 20 3.00 -6.11 5.81
CA ILE A 20 3.04 -5.99 7.27
C ILE A 20 1.75 -5.35 7.79
N ASP A 21 1.32 -4.26 7.18
CA ASP A 21 0.11 -3.55 7.57
C ASP A 21 -1.14 -4.43 7.44
N LEU A 22 -1.25 -5.19 6.35
CA LEU A 22 -2.34 -6.16 6.16
C LEU A 22 -2.32 -7.26 7.22
N ALA A 23 -1.16 -7.85 7.51
CA ALA A 23 -1.04 -8.88 8.53
C ALA A 23 -1.46 -8.34 9.91
N MET A 24 -1.06 -7.12 10.23
CA MET A 24 -1.43 -6.47 11.48
C MET A 24 -2.92 -6.11 11.54
N LEU A 25 -3.51 -5.69 10.41
CA LEU A 25 -4.94 -5.47 10.29
C LEU A 25 -5.74 -6.76 10.56
N VAL A 26 -5.29 -7.91 10.05
CA VAL A 26 -5.92 -9.22 10.32
C VAL A 26 -5.92 -9.53 11.82
N VAL A 27 -4.80 -9.30 12.50
CA VAL A 27 -4.70 -9.48 13.96
C VAL A 27 -5.61 -8.49 14.70
N LEU A 28 -5.62 -7.23 14.29
CA LEU A 28 -6.47 -6.19 14.89
C LEU A 28 -7.96 -6.51 14.76
N VAL A 29 -8.39 -6.97 13.58
CA VAL A 29 -9.77 -7.43 13.34
C VAL A 29 -10.10 -8.62 14.23
N THR A 30 -9.18 -9.58 14.36
CA THR A 30 -9.36 -10.75 15.23
C THR A 30 -9.55 -10.34 16.69
N PHE A 31 -8.73 -9.42 17.19
CA PHE A 31 -8.88 -8.87 18.55
C PHE A 31 -10.17 -8.07 18.73
N SER A 32 -10.59 -7.34 17.70
CA SER A 32 -11.85 -6.59 17.72
C SER A 32 -13.05 -7.53 17.87
N VAL A 33 -13.13 -8.58 17.03
CA VAL A 33 -14.25 -9.55 17.08
C VAL A 33 -14.22 -10.45 18.32
N SER A 34 -13.04 -10.68 18.90
CA SER A 34 -12.90 -11.42 20.16
C SER A 34 -13.16 -10.58 21.41
N GLY A 35 -13.50 -9.29 21.26
CA GLY A 35 -13.71 -8.36 22.38
C GLY A 35 -12.44 -7.98 23.15
N ASN A 36 -11.24 -8.26 22.61
CA ASN A 36 -9.97 -7.93 23.25
C ASN A 36 -9.64 -6.44 23.10
N ARG A 37 -10.26 -5.62 23.95
CA ARG A 37 -10.09 -4.16 23.95
C ARG A 37 -8.65 -3.72 24.20
N GLY A 38 -7.89 -4.46 25.02
CA GLY A 38 -6.48 -4.15 25.32
C GLY A 38 -5.60 -4.32 24.08
N GLY A 39 -5.77 -5.42 23.36
CA GLY A 39 -5.08 -5.67 22.09
C GLY A 39 -5.42 -4.61 21.04
N VAL A 40 -6.69 -4.23 20.91
CA VAL A 40 -7.14 -3.17 19.99
C VAL A 40 -6.55 -1.81 20.37
N ALA A 41 -6.51 -1.46 21.66
CA ALA A 41 -5.98 -0.18 22.14
C ALA A 41 -4.48 -0.01 21.85
N ILE A 42 -3.73 -1.11 21.74
CA ILE A 42 -2.29 -1.09 21.42
C ILE A 42 -2.07 -1.20 19.90
N LEU A 43 -2.64 -2.21 19.25
CA LEU A 43 -2.40 -2.44 17.82
C LEU A 43 -3.09 -1.39 16.93
N GLY A 44 -4.20 -0.79 17.37
CA GLY A 44 -4.94 0.20 16.60
C GLY A 44 -4.08 1.42 16.25
N PRO A 45 -3.45 2.10 17.23
CA PRO A 45 -2.50 3.18 16.97
C PRO A 45 -1.31 2.76 16.10
N ILE A 46 -0.73 1.57 16.34
CA ILE A 46 0.40 1.08 15.52
C ILE A 46 -0.05 0.91 14.05
N HIS A 47 -1.26 0.42 13.82
CA HIS A 47 -1.83 0.25 12.48
C HIS A 47 -2.07 1.59 11.82
N GLY A 48 -2.64 2.56 12.54
CA GLY A 48 -2.78 3.92 12.05
C GLY A 48 -1.45 4.53 11.61
N ILE A 49 -0.36 4.33 12.36
CA ILE A 49 0.97 4.82 11.99
C ILE A 49 1.49 4.15 10.71
N LEU A 50 1.31 2.83 10.56
CA LEU A 50 1.72 2.12 9.34
C LEU A 50 0.95 2.62 8.11
N VAL A 51 -0.36 2.84 8.23
CA VAL A 51 -1.19 3.43 7.17
C VAL A 51 -0.69 4.83 6.80
N LEU A 52 -0.36 5.67 7.77
CA LEU A 52 0.21 7.00 7.51
C LEU A 52 1.58 6.92 6.82
N GLY A 53 2.42 5.96 7.21
CA GLY A 53 3.70 5.70 6.55
C GLY A 53 3.53 5.24 5.10
N LEU A 54 2.58 4.35 4.83
CA LEU A 54 2.22 3.91 3.48
C LEU A 54 1.69 5.07 2.63
N LEU A 55 0.79 5.89 3.18
CA LEU A 55 0.27 7.07 2.50
C LEU A 55 1.39 8.08 2.19
N TYR A 56 2.33 8.26 3.11
CA TYR A 56 3.47 9.13 2.91
C TYR A 56 4.35 8.65 1.75
N VAL A 57 4.79 7.38 1.78
CA VAL A 57 5.68 6.84 0.73
C VAL A 57 5.00 6.82 -0.64
N THR A 58 3.73 6.42 -0.70
CA THR A 58 2.94 6.43 -1.94
C THR A 58 2.64 7.85 -2.42
N GLY A 59 2.39 8.80 -1.52
CA GLY A 59 2.22 10.22 -1.85
C GLY A 59 3.49 10.87 -2.39
N VAL A 60 4.64 10.61 -1.76
CA VAL A 60 5.94 11.12 -2.21
C VAL A 60 6.26 10.61 -3.61
N GLY A 61 6.07 9.32 -3.89
CA GLY A 61 6.31 8.79 -5.24
C GLY A 61 5.35 9.35 -6.29
N ALA A 62 4.10 9.70 -5.91
CA ALA A 62 3.17 10.36 -6.81
C ALA A 62 3.59 11.82 -7.09
N TYR A 63 4.05 12.54 -6.06
CA TYR A 63 4.62 13.88 -6.19
C TYR A 63 5.86 13.89 -7.10
N GLU A 64 6.73 12.88 -6.97
CA GLU A 64 7.89 12.66 -7.84
C GLU A 64 7.52 12.16 -9.26
N LYS A 65 6.22 12.08 -9.59
CA LYS A 65 5.70 11.62 -10.89
C LYS A 65 6.13 10.20 -11.26
N ARG A 66 6.37 9.33 -10.27
CA ARG A 66 6.70 7.91 -10.49
C ARG A 66 5.47 7.05 -10.80
N TRP A 67 4.34 7.42 -10.22
CA TRP A 67 3.03 6.78 -10.41
C TRP A 67 1.91 7.82 -10.22
N PRO A 68 0.68 7.54 -10.68
CA PRO A 68 -0.43 8.47 -10.53
C PRO A 68 -0.85 8.63 -9.06
N TRP A 69 -1.43 9.80 -8.73
CA TRP A 69 -2.05 10.09 -7.44
C TRP A 69 -3.18 9.14 -7.05
N LEU A 70 -3.66 8.33 -7.99
CA LEU A 70 -4.63 7.27 -7.70
C LEU A 70 -4.07 6.21 -6.74
N PHE A 71 -2.77 5.92 -6.78
CA PHE A 71 -2.15 4.90 -5.94
C PHE A 71 -2.18 5.20 -4.42
N PRO A 72 -1.78 6.39 -3.95
CA PRO A 72 -1.99 6.77 -2.54
C PRO A 72 -3.48 6.81 -2.16
N VAL A 73 -4.37 7.23 -3.07
CA VAL A 73 -5.82 7.25 -2.81
C VAL A 73 -6.38 5.84 -2.60
N THR A 74 -5.96 4.86 -3.40
CA THR A 74 -6.38 3.46 -3.20
C THR A 74 -5.74 2.81 -1.98
N THR A 75 -4.64 3.35 -1.47
CA THR A 75 -4.01 2.88 -0.23
C THR A 75 -4.87 3.20 1.01
N LEU A 76 -5.74 4.21 0.94
CA LEU A 76 -6.71 4.56 1.99
C LEU A 76 -7.96 3.67 1.98
N LEU A 77 -8.14 2.85 0.94
CA LEU A 77 -9.26 1.94 0.80
C LEU A 77 -8.71 0.55 0.41
N PRO A 78 -8.40 -0.33 1.39
CA PRO A 78 -7.75 -1.63 1.14
C PRO A 78 -8.37 -2.46 0.01
N ILE A 79 -9.69 -2.33 -0.20
CA ILE A 79 -10.46 -2.97 -1.26
C ILE A 79 -10.03 -2.52 -2.67
N PHE A 80 -9.67 -1.25 -2.87
CA PHE A 80 -9.34 -0.74 -4.21
C PHE A 80 -7.94 -1.12 -4.68
N ALA A 81 -6.96 -1.29 -3.78
CA ALA A 81 -5.62 -1.75 -4.15
C ALA A 81 -5.64 -3.17 -4.74
N LEU A 82 -6.49 -4.07 -4.21
CA LEU A 82 -6.69 -5.42 -4.73
C LEU A 82 -7.39 -5.44 -6.09
N ILE A 83 -8.28 -4.48 -6.36
CA ILE A 83 -8.99 -4.37 -7.65
C ILE A 83 -8.08 -3.77 -8.74
N TYR A 84 -7.15 -2.87 -8.37
CA TYR A 84 -6.31 -2.15 -9.33
C TYR A 84 -4.99 -2.85 -9.71
N ASP A 85 -4.41 -3.70 -8.85
CA ASP A 85 -3.16 -4.42 -9.13
C ASP A 85 -3.19 -5.24 -10.45
N PRO A 86 -4.25 -6.01 -10.77
CA PRO A 86 -4.30 -6.79 -12.01
C PRO A 86 -4.38 -5.92 -13.26
N LYS A 87 -5.05 -4.76 -13.16
CA LYS A 87 -5.24 -3.84 -14.28
C LYS A 87 -3.95 -3.10 -14.61
N LEU A 88 -3.25 -2.61 -13.58
CA LEU A 88 -1.99 -1.89 -13.75
C LEU A 88 -0.88 -2.79 -14.30
N ARG A 89 -0.83 -4.06 -13.86
CA ARG A 89 0.10 -5.06 -14.42
C ARG A 89 -0.09 -5.26 -15.92
N ARG A 90 -1.34 -5.38 -16.37
CA ARG A 90 -1.68 -5.55 -17.79
C ARG A 90 -1.30 -4.33 -18.63
N GLU A 91 -1.50 -3.12 -18.12
CA GLU A 91 -1.13 -1.89 -18.83
C GLU A 91 0.38 -1.75 -19.00
N ILE A 92 1.16 -2.19 -17.99
CA ILE A 92 2.63 -2.19 -18.05
C ILE A 92 3.15 -3.24 -19.03
N GLU A 93 2.57 -4.45 -19.03
CA GLU A 93 2.93 -5.54 -19.96
C GLU A 93 2.56 -5.21 -21.42
N ALA A 94 1.40 -4.59 -21.64
CA ALA A 94 0.98 -4.13 -22.97
C ALA A 94 1.88 -3.02 -23.52
N THR A 95 2.32 -2.10 -22.66
CA THR A 95 3.23 -1.03 -23.06
C THR A 95 4.66 -1.55 -23.30
N GLY A 96 5.07 -2.63 -22.62
CA GLY A 96 6.38 -3.26 -22.79
C GLY A 96 6.51 -4.22 -23.98
N SER A 97 5.39 -4.67 -24.58
CA SER A 97 5.39 -5.52 -25.79
C SER A 97 5.34 -4.70 -27.10
N ALA A 98 5.20 -3.38 -27.00
CA ALA A 98 5.10 -2.44 -28.12
C ALA A 98 6.36 -1.60 -28.34
N ALA A 99 7.44 -1.88 -27.59
CA ALA A 99 8.76 -1.26 -27.69
C ALA A 99 9.81 -2.33 -28.01
#